data_AF-A0A6A0ACM0-F1
#
_entry.id   AF-A0A6A0ACM0-F1
#
_cell.length_a   1.000
_cell.length_b   1.000
_cell.length_c   1.000
_cell.angle_alpha   90.00
_cell.angle_beta   90.00
_cell.angle_gamma   90.00
#
_symmetry.space_group_name_H-M   'P 1'
#
loop_
_entity.id
_entity.type
_entity.pdbx_description
1 polymer ?
#
loop_
_entity_poly.entity_id
_entity_poly.type
_entity_poly.pdbx_seq_one_letter_code
_entity_poly.pdbx_strand_id
1 'polypeptide(L)'
;MFFAYLGPILALGIVGTGIAFLLTAAFLWAGFAGFRLLRLQDCLALGAIFSATDSVATLQGSEAHPTTFMGTVGGDMLATFLYLFITSLSLGVVTGLGTSYLVTRFAGKGPHHEVAMIGLLSYLSYLVAEVAQLSGILSLFCCAIIISHLALPNLSLAGRSTTLNAFKTLSYISEGTIFIYLGMDALDPNKWESAHVGEALSLCGVLLLLLLLSRAASVIPIITLYNWTAQTKISTTDIFVIW
;
A
#
# COMPACT_ATOMS: atom_id res chain seq x y z
N MET A 1 21.46 7.56 3.03
CA MET A 1 20.65 8.36 2.07
C MET A 1 19.15 8.19 2.29
N PHE A 2 18.61 6.96 2.34
CA PHE A 2 17.16 6.72 2.55
C PHE A 2 16.55 7.48 3.76
N PHE A 3 17.18 7.42 4.94
CA PHE A 3 16.68 8.10 6.14
C PHE A 3 16.63 9.63 6.04
N ALA A 4 17.43 10.25 5.17
CA ALA A 4 17.41 11.70 4.98
C ALA A 4 16.16 12.16 4.19
N TYR A 5 15.58 11.28 3.38
CA TYR A 5 14.38 11.54 2.57
C TYR A 5 13.13 10.83 3.12
N LEU A 6 13.22 10.16 4.27
CA LEU A 6 12.11 9.48 4.91
C LEU A 6 10.94 10.44 5.22
N GLY A 7 11.25 11.65 5.70
CA GLY A 7 10.24 12.67 5.99
C GLY A 7 9.41 13.05 4.77
N PRO A 8 10.04 13.49 3.66
CA PRO A 8 9.35 13.74 2.39
C PRO A 8 8.57 12.53 1.86
N ILE A 9 9.11 11.30 1.96
CA ILE A 9 8.42 10.07 1.53
C ILE A 9 7.16 9.84 2.36
N LEU A 10 7.24 9.98 3.69
CA LEU A 10 6.08 9.86 4.58
C LEU A 10 5.06 10.97 4.36
N ALA A 11 5.51 12.21 4.12
CA ALA A 11 4.63 13.33 3.79
C ALA A 11 3.88 13.08 2.48
N LEU A 12 4.57 12.60 1.43
CA LEU A 12 3.92 12.21 0.18
C LEU A 12 2.94 11.05 0.39
N GLY A 13 3.30 10.08 1.24
CA GLY A 13 2.44 8.94 1.59
C GLY A 13 1.18 9.32 2.37
N ILE A 14 1.28 10.16 3.40
CA ILE A 14 0.15 10.50 4.28
C ILE A 14 -0.65 11.68 3.73
N VAL A 15 0.03 12.79 3.42
CA VAL A 15 -0.61 14.02 2.95
C VAL A 15 -1.04 13.87 1.50
N GLY A 16 -0.22 13.21 0.67
CA GLY A 16 -0.56 12.99 -0.74
C GLY A 16 -1.75 12.06 -0.93
N THR A 17 -1.87 10.99 -0.14
CA THR A 17 -3.08 10.15 -0.15
C THR A 17 -4.29 10.90 0.40
N GLY A 18 -4.15 11.70 1.47
CA GLY A 18 -5.25 12.55 1.95
C GLY A 18 -5.77 13.52 0.88
N ILE A 19 -4.88 14.18 0.14
CA ILE A 19 -5.24 15.10 -0.95
C ILE A 19 -5.89 14.34 -2.12
N ALA A 20 -5.32 13.19 -2.53
CA ALA A 20 -5.86 12.39 -3.62
C ALA A 20 -7.25 11.82 -3.28
N PHE A 21 -7.47 11.38 -2.04
CA PHE A 21 -8.78 10.96 -1.53
C PHE A 21 -9.82 12.06 -1.67
N LEU A 22 -9.51 13.26 -1.18
CA LEU A 22 -10.45 14.39 -1.21
C LEU A 22 -10.72 14.84 -2.65
N LEU A 23 -9.70 14.89 -3.50
CA LEU A 23 -9.87 15.29 -4.90
C LEU A 23 -10.70 14.27 -5.68
N THR A 24 -10.36 12.99 -5.63
CA THR A 24 -11.14 11.94 -6.33
C THR A 24 -12.59 11.89 -5.85
N ALA A 25 -12.83 11.96 -4.54
CA ALA A 25 -14.19 11.99 -3.99
C ALA A 25 -14.96 13.25 -4.41
N ALA A 26 -14.34 14.42 -4.38
CA ALA A 26 -14.97 15.69 -4.79
C ALA A 26 -15.28 15.73 -6.30
N PHE A 27 -14.35 15.24 -7.13
CA PHE A 27 -14.55 15.17 -8.57
C PHE A 27 -15.61 14.14 -8.97
N LEU A 28 -15.66 12.97 -8.32
CA LEU A 28 -16.72 11.99 -8.54
C LEU A 28 -18.07 12.55 -8.12
N TRP A 29 -18.14 13.23 -6.97
CA TRP A 29 -19.36 13.88 -6.53
C TRP A 29 -19.81 14.97 -7.51
N ALA A 30 -18.90 15.81 -8.00
CA ALA A 30 -19.22 16.87 -8.96
C ALA A 30 -19.59 16.35 -10.37
N GLY A 31 -18.87 15.35 -10.88
CA GLY A 31 -19.08 14.77 -12.21
C GLY A 31 -20.32 13.87 -12.31
N PHE A 32 -20.66 13.15 -11.24
CA PHE A 32 -21.82 12.26 -11.19
C PHE A 32 -23.04 12.86 -10.47
N ALA A 33 -22.94 14.08 -9.93
CA ALA A 33 -24.10 14.82 -9.39
C ALA A 33 -25.23 14.96 -10.42
N GLY A 34 -24.91 15.06 -11.71
CA GLY A 34 -25.89 15.13 -12.80
C GLY A 34 -26.60 13.82 -13.11
N PHE A 35 -25.98 12.67 -12.85
CA PHE A 35 -26.51 11.34 -13.19
C PHE A 35 -27.28 10.66 -12.03
N ARG A 36 -27.32 11.28 -10.83
CA ARG A 36 -28.03 10.79 -9.61
C ARG A 36 -27.72 9.33 -9.20
N LEU A 37 -26.67 8.73 -9.75
CA LEU A 37 -26.40 7.30 -9.64
C LEU A 37 -25.62 6.92 -8.36
N LEU A 38 -24.84 7.85 -7.80
CA LEU A 38 -23.93 7.61 -6.66
C LEU A 38 -24.30 8.50 -5.47
N ARG A 39 -24.46 7.92 -4.27
CA ARG A 39 -24.60 8.69 -3.03
C ARG A 39 -23.22 9.21 -2.59
N LEU A 40 -23.21 10.22 -1.73
CA LEU A 40 -21.96 10.79 -1.16
C LEU A 40 -21.10 9.70 -0.49
N GLN A 41 -21.73 8.69 0.11
CA GLN A 41 -21.06 7.54 0.72
C GLN A 41 -20.32 6.69 -0.32
N ASP A 42 -20.92 6.45 -1.48
CA ASP A 42 -20.32 5.67 -2.56
C ASP A 42 -19.12 6.42 -3.18
N CYS A 43 -19.23 7.75 -3.31
CA CYS A 43 -18.13 8.60 -3.79
C CYS A 43 -16.94 8.62 -2.82
N LEU A 44 -17.21 8.66 -1.50
CA LEU A 44 -16.15 8.60 -0.48
C LEU A 44 -15.50 7.22 -0.44
N ALA A 45 -16.28 6.14 -0.54
CA ALA A 45 -15.72 4.78 -0.60
C ALA A 45 -14.83 4.59 -1.84
N LEU A 46 -15.31 5.02 -3.02
CA LEU A 46 -14.52 4.98 -4.26
C LEU A 46 -13.27 5.86 -4.17
N GLY A 47 -13.38 7.06 -3.59
CA GLY A 47 -12.23 7.93 -3.35
C GLY A 47 -11.18 7.27 -2.44
N ALA A 48 -11.60 6.52 -1.42
CA ALA A 48 -10.69 5.78 -0.54
C ALA A 48 -9.97 4.66 -1.28
N ILE A 49 -10.70 3.88 -2.09
CA ILE A 49 -10.15 2.79 -2.91
C ILE A 49 -9.14 3.32 -3.93
N PHE A 50 -9.50 4.38 -4.67
CA PHE A 50 -8.66 4.96 -5.72
C PHE A 50 -7.46 5.74 -5.18
N SER A 51 -7.56 6.31 -3.98
CA SER A 51 -6.45 6.99 -3.33
C SER A 51 -5.43 6.02 -2.72
N ALA A 52 -5.85 4.81 -2.34
CA ALA A 52 -4.92 3.82 -1.82
C ALA A 52 -3.97 3.36 -2.93
N THR A 53 -2.67 3.38 -2.66
CA THR A 53 -1.63 2.86 -3.56
C THR A 53 -1.56 1.34 -3.56
N ASP A 54 -2.21 0.67 -2.61
CA ASP A 54 -2.32 -0.78 -2.52
C ASP A 54 -3.78 -1.16 -2.25
N SER A 55 -4.50 -1.51 -3.31
CA SER A 55 -5.92 -1.85 -3.26
C SER A 55 -6.18 -3.14 -2.47
N VAL A 56 -5.21 -4.06 -2.42
CA VAL A 56 -5.36 -5.34 -1.70
C VAL A 56 -5.43 -5.11 -0.19
N ALA A 57 -4.62 -4.19 0.33
CA ALA A 57 -4.66 -3.80 1.74
C ALA A 57 -6.00 -3.14 2.13
N THR A 58 -6.64 -2.41 1.23
CA THR A 58 -7.96 -1.80 1.50
C THR A 58 -9.11 -2.80 1.47
N LEU A 59 -9.04 -3.82 0.60
CA LEU A 59 -10.10 -4.83 0.49
C LEU A 59 -10.17 -5.71 1.75
N GLN A 60 -9.02 -6.09 2.31
CA GLN A 60 -9.00 -6.83 3.58
C GLN A 60 -9.56 -6.01 4.76
N GLY A 61 -9.37 -4.69 4.75
CA GLY A 61 -9.99 -3.81 5.75
C GLY A 61 -11.50 -3.71 5.63
N SER A 62 -12.07 -3.95 4.43
CA SER A 62 -13.51 -3.91 4.20
C SER A 62 -14.24 -5.19 4.63
N GLU A 63 -13.52 -6.31 4.80
CA GLU A 63 -14.09 -7.58 5.30
C GLU A 63 -14.09 -7.69 6.83
N ALA A 64 -13.42 -6.78 7.54
CA ALA A 64 -13.46 -6.71 8.99
C ALA A 64 -14.83 -6.20 9.48
N HIS A 65 -15.67 -7.12 9.96
CA HIS A 65 -16.96 -6.96 10.65
C HIS A 65 -17.72 -5.61 10.48
N PRO A 66 -18.88 -5.59 9.80
CA PRO A 66 -19.70 -4.39 9.55
C PRO A 66 -20.37 -3.78 10.80
N THR A 67 -20.07 -4.28 12.01
CA THR A 67 -20.76 -3.90 13.25
C THR A 67 -20.23 -2.62 13.91
N THR A 68 -19.10 -2.06 13.45
CA THR A 68 -18.53 -0.81 13.98
C THR A 68 -18.84 0.41 13.10
N PHE A 69 -19.66 0.25 12.06
CA PHE A 69 -20.04 1.34 11.16
C PHE A 69 -21.25 2.15 11.68
N MET A 70 -21.88 1.70 12.77
CA MET A 70 -23.09 2.31 13.31
C MET A 70 -22.83 2.94 14.68
N GLY A 71 -22.63 4.26 14.68
CA GLY A 71 -22.79 5.08 15.87
C GLY A 71 -21.54 5.85 16.27
N THR A 72 -21.69 7.18 16.25
CA THR A 72 -20.89 8.20 16.96
C THR A 72 -19.53 8.61 16.39
N VAL A 73 -19.50 9.89 15.98
CA VAL A 73 -18.41 10.88 15.91
C VAL A 73 -17.02 10.36 15.52
N GLY A 74 -16.53 10.78 14.35
CA GLY A 74 -15.29 10.34 13.70
C GLY A 74 -13.96 10.44 14.47
N GLY A 75 -13.96 10.80 15.75
CA GLY A 75 -12.82 10.63 16.66
C GLY A 75 -12.57 9.17 17.03
N ASP A 76 -13.60 8.38 17.30
CA ASP A 76 -13.45 7.00 17.78
C ASP A 76 -12.94 6.05 16.68
N MET A 77 -13.32 6.30 15.42
CA MET A 77 -12.83 5.56 14.27
C MET A 77 -11.33 5.83 14.02
N LEU A 78 -10.91 7.10 14.10
CA LEU A 78 -9.51 7.48 13.98
C LEU A 78 -8.68 6.93 15.14
N ALA A 79 -9.20 6.96 16.37
CA ALA A 79 -8.53 6.40 17.54
C ALA A 79 -8.35 4.88 17.41
N THR A 80 -9.37 4.16 16.96
CA THR A 80 -9.31 2.71 16.73
C THR A 80 -8.34 2.37 15.59
N PHE A 81 -8.39 3.11 14.49
CA PHE A 81 -7.44 2.95 13.39
C PHE A 81 -6.00 3.20 13.84
N LEU A 82 -5.73 4.31 14.55
CA LEU A 82 -4.40 4.62 15.06
C LEU A 82 -3.92 3.58 16.07
N TYR A 83 -4.82 3.08 16.93
CA TYR A 83 -4.51 2.00 17.84
C TYR A 83 -4.05 0.75 17.07
N LEU A 84 -4.89 0.25 16.15
CA LEU A 84 -4.58 -0.93 15.33
C LEU A 84 -3.30 -0.74 14.52
N PHE A 85 -3.10 0.45 13.94
CA PHE A 85 -1.92 0.81 13.16
C PHE A 85 -0.64 0.75 14.01
N ILE A 86 -0.65 1.40 15.18
CA ILE A 86 0.51 1.45 16.08
C ILE A 86 0.81 0.06 16.65
N THR A 87 -0.21 -0.69 17.07
CA THR A 87 -0.01 -2.04 17.61
C THR A 87 0.54 -3.00 16.55
N SER A 88 0.01 -2.98 15.33
CA SER A 88 0.53 -3.77 14.21
C SER A 88 1.98 -3.41 13.86
N LEU A 89 2.31 -2.11 13.85
CA LEU A 89 3.67 -1.65 13.61
C LEU A 89 4.63 -2.13 14.70
N SER A 90 4.23 -2.00 15.97
CA SER A 90 5.04 -2.46 17.10
C SER A 90 5.30 -3.98 17.06
N LEU A 91 4.29 -4.77 16.69
CA LEU A 91 4.41 -6.21 16.56
C LEU A 91 5.39 -6.57 15.44
N GLY A 92 5.28 -5.93 14.28
CA GLY A 92 6.20 -6.13 13.15
C GLY A 92 7.66 -5.76 13.48
N VAL A 93 7.88 -4.72 14.29
CA VAL A 93 9.24 -4.39 14.78
C VAL A 93 9.77 -5.50 15.67
N VAL A 94 8.97 -6.01 16.62
CA VAL A 94 9.39 -7.07 17.56
C VAL A 94 9.74 -8.35 16.82
N THR A 95 8.89 -8.80 15.90
CA THR A 95 9.12 -10.02 15.10
C THR A 95 10.28 -9.85 14.13
N GLY A 96 10.46 -8.65 13.55
CA GLY A 96 11.60 -8.32 12.69
C GLY A 96 12.94 -8.33 13.42
N LEU A 97 12.98 -7.76 14.63
CA LEU A 97 14.16 -7.81 15.51
C LEU A 97 14.46 -9.23 15.94
N GLY A 98 13.44 -10.02 16.30
CA GLY A 98 13.57 -11.44 16.60
C GLY A 98 14.16 -12.23 15.43
N THR A 99 13.70 -11.94 14.20
CA THR A 99 14.22 -12.55 12.97
C THR A 99 15.69 -12.19 12.74
N SER A 100 16.06 -10.91 12.89
CA SER A 100 17.46 -10.46 12.75
C SER A 100 18.38 -11.11 13.79
N TYR A 101 17.91 -11.28 15.02
CA TYR A 101 18.65 -11.97 16.08
C TYR A 101 18.87 -13.46 15.74
N LEU A 102 17.83 -14.16 15.29
CA LEU A 102 17.92 -15.57 14.89
C LEU A 102 18.84 -15.77 13.69
N VAL A 103 18.75 -14.91 12.67
CA VAL A 103 19.62 -14.96 11.50
C VAL A 103 21.08 -14.76 11.90
N THR A 104 21.38 -13.79 12.77
CA THR A 104 22.74 -13.57 13.28
C THR A 104 23.27 -14.79 14.05
N ARG A 105 22.40 -15.50 14.78
CA ARG A 105 22.82 -16.68 15.55
C ARG A 105 23.12 -17.91 14.69
N PHE A 106 22.38 -18.07 13.59
CA PHE A 106 22.47 -19.23 12.70
C PHE A 106 23.15 -18.92 11.35
N ALA A 107 23.72 -17.72 11.20
CA ALA A 107 24.48 -17.31 10.03
C ALA A 107 25.63 -18.30 9.77
N GLY A 108 25.81 -18.67 8.50
CA GLY A 108 26.91 -19.56 8.07
C GLY A 108 26.57 -21.06 8.00
N LYS A 109 25.33 -21.47 8.31
CA LYS A 109 24.87 -22.87 8.09
C LYS A 109 24.51 -23.19 6.62
N GLY A 110 24.72 -22.23 5.71
CA GLY A 110 24.52 -22.36 4.27
C GLY A 110 23.40 -21.46 3.73
N PRO A 111 23.49 -21.05 2.45
CA PRO A 111 22.61 -20.02 1.88
C PRO A 111 21.14 -20.45 1.83
N HIS A 112 20.85 -21.72 1.62
CA HIS A 112 19.47 -22.24 1.58
C HIS A 112 18.76 -22.09 2.93
N HIS A 113 19.48 -22.34 4.03
CA HIS A 113 18.93 -22.25 5.38
C HIS A 113 18.65 -20.79 5.77
N GLU A 114 19.58 -19.90 5.41
CA GLU A 114 19.44 -18.46 5.59
C GLU A 114 18.21 -17.89 4.86
N VAL A 115 18.02 -18.25 3.59
CA VAL A 115 16.86 -17.83 2.79
C VAL A 115 15.55 -18.37 3.38
N ALA A 116 15.54 -19.65 3.76
CA ALA A 116 14.36 -20.28 4.36
C ALA A 116 13.96 -19.62 5.69
N MET A 117 14.92 -19.29 6.56
CA MET A 117 14.64 -18.57 7.81
C MET A 117 14.00 -17.21 7.56
N ILE A 118 14.54 -16.43 6.62
CA ILE A 118 13.99 -15.11 6.31
C ILE A 118 12.57 -15.22 5.78
N GLY A 119 12.31 -16.15 4.85
CA GLY A 119 10.97 -16.37 4.30
C GLY A 119 9.97 -16.84 5.35
N LEU A 120 10.32 -17.86 6.15
CA LEU A 120 9.41 -18.43 7.15
C LEU A 120 9.16 -17.49 8.32
N LEU A 121 10.20 -16.81 8.85
CA LEU A 121 10.05 -15.92 10.01
C LEU A 121 9.38 -14.60 9.64
N SER A 122 9.58 -14.10 8.41
CA SER A 122 8.77 -12.97 7.93
C SER A 122 7.30 -13.35 7.83
N TYR A 123 6.97 -14.50 7.22
CA TYR A 123 5.59 -15.00 7.16
C TYR A 123 4.99 -15.29 8.55
N LEU A 124 5.78 -15.76 9.51
CA LEU A 124 5.33 -15.94 10.89
C LEU A 124 4.85 -14.61 11.51
N SER A 125 5.46 -13.48 11.17
CA SER A 125 5.00 -12.15 11.61
C SER A 125 3.58 -11.83 11.14
N TYR A 126 3.22 -12.28 9.94
CA TYR A 126 1.86 -12.16 9.41
C TYR A 126 0.90 -13.04 10.22
N LEU A 127 1.23 -14.32 10.42
CA LEU A 127 0.37 -15.26 11.15
C LEU A 127 0.12 -14.83 12.61
N VAL A 128 1.15 -14.36 13.30
CA VAL A 128 1.01 -13.89 14.70
C VAL A 128 0.10 -12.66 14.77
N ALA A 129 0.19 -11.76 13.79
CA ALA A 129 -0.67 -10.59 13.72
C ALA A 129 -2.14 -10.96 13.43
N GLU A 130 -2.38 -11.90 12.52
CA GLU A 130 -3.74 -12.40 12.22
C GLU A 130 -4.39 -13.08 13.45
N VAL A 131 -3.63 -13.92 14.17
CA VAL A 131 -4.13 -14.55 15.41
C VAL A 131 -4.43 -13.50 16.48
N ALA A 132 -3.67 -12.39 16.51
CA ALA A 132 -3.90 -11.27 17.40
C ALA A 132 -5.04 -10.33 16.94
N GLN A 133 -5.74 -10.63 15.84
CA GLN A 133 -6.78 -9.76 15.24
C GLN A 133 -6.25 -8.36 14.88
N LEU A 134 -4.99 -8.29 14.46
CA LEU A 134 -4.31 -7.08 14.00
C LEU A 134 -4.11 -7.14 12.48
N SER A 135 -3.71 -6.02 11.86
CA SER A 135 -3.38 -6.02 10.42
C SER A 135 -2.10 -6.84 10.16
N GLY A 136 -2.27 -8.04 9.58
CA GLY A 136 -1.17 -8.93 9.20
C GLY A 136 -0.24 -8.33 8.17
N ILE A 137 -0.80 -7.67 7.14
CA ILE A 137 -0.02 -7.02 6.08
C ILE A 137 0.90 -5.94 6.65
N LEU A 138 0.38 -5.08 7.53
CA LEU A 138 1.16 -3.98 8.10
C LEU A 138 2.29 -4.49 9.01
N SER A 139 2.02 -5.53 9.79
CA SER A 139 3.03 -6.22 10.62
C SER A 139 4.14 -6.84 9.75
N LEU A 140 3.76 -7.58 8.71
CA LEU A 140 4.69 -8.19 7.76
C LEU A 140 5.56 -7.14 7.07
N PHE A 141 4.97 -6.02 6.64
CA PHE A 141 5.69 -4.92 6.00
C PHE A 141 6.74 -4.31 6.94
N CYS A 142 6.37 -4.01 8.18
CA CYS A 142 7.30 -3.46 9.15
C CYS A 142 8.44 -4.46 9.48
N CYS A 143 8.10 -5.75 9.65
CA CYS A 143 9.06 -6.82 9.82
C CYS A 143 10.05 -6.89 8.64
N ALA A 144 9.57 -6.80 7.39
CA ALA A 144 10.39 -6.81 6.19
C ALA A 144 11.36 -5.61 6.11
N ILE A 145 10.95 -4.41 6.54
CA ILE A 145 11.85 -3.23 6.64
C ILE A 145 12.99 -3.52 7.61
N ILE A 146 12.69 -4.05 8.79
CA ILE A 146 13.69 -4.38 9.82
C ILE A 146 14.65 -5.46 9.31
N ILE A 147 14.15 -6.52 8.67
CA ILE A 147 14.96 -7.58 8.06
C ILE A 147 15.88 -6.99 6.98
N SER A 148 15.37 -6.08 6.15
CA SER A 148 16.14 -5.47 5.06
C SER A 148 17.34 -4.66 5.55
N HIS A 149 17.20 -3.99 6.69
CA HIS A 149 18.28 -3.19 7.27
C HIS A 149 19.19 -3.96 8.22
N LEU A 150 18.63 -4.86 9.03
CA LEU A 150 19.38 -5.50 10.12
C LEU A 150 19.77 -6.95 9.84
N ALA A 151 18.94 -7.71 9.12
CA ALA A 151 19.22 -9.13 8.85
C ALA A 151 20.03 -9.34 7.56
N LEU A 152 19.70 -8.63 6.46
CA LEU A 152 20.37 -8.79 5.16
C LEU A 152 21.89 -8.54 5.20
N PRO A 153 22.42 -7.57 5.97
CA PRO A 153 23.88 -7.39 6.07
C PRO A 153 24.58 -8.53 6.81
N ASN A 154 23.87 -9.25 7.68
CA ASN A 154 24.44 -10.33 8.50
C ASN A 154 24.42 -11.70 7.79
N LEU A 155 23.87 -11.75 6.57
CA LEU A 155 23.82 -12.96 5.74
C LEU A 155 25.17 -13.24 5.05
N SER A 156 25.36 -14.50 4.67
CA SER A 156 26.41 -14.84 3.72
C SER A 156 26.19 -14.14 2.38
N LEU A 157 27.27 -13.84 1.63
CA LEU A 157 27.16 -13.19 0.32
C LEU A 157 26.28 -13.99 -0.65
N ALA A 158 26.41 -15.33 -0.62
CA ALA A 158 25.57 -16.23 -1.39
C ALA A 158 24.11 -16.23 -0.89
N GLY A 159 23.86 -16.20 0.41
CA GLY A 159 22.51 -16.14 0.99
C GLY A 159 21.81 -14.82 0.66
N ARG A 160 22.53 -13.70 0.70
CA ARG A 160 22.01 -12.36 0.38
C ARG A 160 21.57 -12.25 -1.07
N SER A 161 22.43 -12.64 -2.02
CA SER A 161 22.07 -12.59 -3.45
C SER A 161 20.91 -13.53 -3.77
N THR A 162 20.90 -14.73 -3.19
CA THR A 162 19.82 -15.70 -3.37
C THR A 162 18.50 -15.18 -2.82
N THR A 163 18.50 -14.59 -1.62
CA THR A 163 17.30 -14.01 -0.99
C THR A 163 16.72 -12.89 -1.86
N LEU A 164 17.58 -11.97 -2.35
CA LEU A 164 17.15 -10.88 -3.21
C LEU A 164 16.62 -11.37 -4.55
N ASN A 165 17.25 -12.39 -5.15
CA ASN A 165 16.75 -12.97 -6.38
C ASN A 165 15.40 -13.66 -6.18
N ALA A 166 15.26 -14.42 -5.09
CA ALA A 166 14.01 -15.11 -4.74
C ALA A 166 12.85 -14.12 -4.58
N PHE A 167 13.03 -13.02 -3.84
CA PHE A 167 11.98 -12.01 -3.68
C PHE A 167 11.66 -11.27 -4.99
N LYS A 168 12.66 -11.01 -5.85
CA LYS A 168 12.40 -10.44 -7.19
C LYS A 168 11.59 -11.38 -8.07
N THR A 169 11.93 -12.66 -8.09
CA THR A 169 11.17 -13.66 -8.86
C THR A 169 9.77 -13.86 -8.31
N LEU A 170 9.61 -13.84 -6.98
CA LEU A 170 8.30 -13.97 -6.34
C LEU A 170 7.42 -12.76 -6.65
N SER A 171 7.97 -11.53 -6.57
CA SER A 171 7.27 -10.31 -6.98
C SER A 171 6.80 -10.38 -8.43
N TYR A 172 7.66 -10.86 -9.35
CA TYR A 172 7.31 -11.00 -10.76
C TYR A 172 6.18 -12.03 -10.99
N ILE A 173 6.22 -13.15 -10.27
CA ILE A 173 5.15 -14.17 -10.32
C ILE A 173 3.85 -13.63 -9.72
N SER A 174 3.92 -12.94 -8.57
CA SER A 174 2.76 -12.34 -7.92
C SER A 174 2.10 -11.28 -8.81
N GLU A 175 2.89 -10.43 -9.47
CA GLU A 175 2.40 -9.45 -10.44
C GLU A 175 1.67 -10.15 -11.61
N GLY A 176 2.26 -11.18 -12.20
CA GLY A 176 1.61 -11.98 -13.25
C GLY A 176 0.31 -12.64 -12.79
N THR A 177 0.26 -13.12 -11.54
CA THR A 177 -0.94 -13.74 -10.95
C THR A 177 -2.07 -12.72 -10.79
N ILE A 178 -1.76 -11.51 -10.31
CA ILE A 178 -2.74 -10.41 -10.18
C ILE A 178 -3.30 -10.04 -11.56
N PHE A 179 -2.45 -9.92 -12.59
CA PHE A 179 -2.92 -9.60 -13.94
C PHE A 179 -3.81 -10.68 -14.54
N ILE A 180 -3.48 -11.96 -14.33
CA ILE A 180 -4.33 -13.07 -14.79
C ILE A 180 -5.68 -13.04 -14.06
N TYR A 181 -5.69 -12.80 -12.75
CA TYR A 181 -6.91 -12.72 -11.97
C TYR A 181 -7.82 -11.58 -12.43
N LEU A 182 -7.28 -10.36 -12.55
CA LEU A 182 -8.02 -9.20 -13.05
C LEU A 182 -8.45 -9.37 -14.51
N GLY A 183 -7.64 -10.01 -15.35
CA GLY A 183 -7.97 -10.29 -16.75
C GLY A 183 -9.11 -11.30 -16.89
N MET A 184 -9.13 -12.34 -16.06
CA MET A 184 -10.23 -13.29 -15.99
C MET A 184 -11.52 -12.61 -15.52
N ASP A 185 -11.42 -11.75 -14.51
CA ASP A 185 -12.56 -10.99 -13.99
C ASP A 185 -13.16 -10.04 -15.04
N ALA A 186 -12.31 -9.40 -15.84
CA ALA A 186 -12.71 -8.51 -16.92
C ALA A 186 -13.42 -9.24 -18.09
N LEU A 187 -13.12 -10.53 -18.32
CA LEU A 187 -13.69 -11.32 -19.41
C LEU A 187 -14.98 -12.06 -19.03
N ASP A 188 -15.41 -12.02 -17.76
CA ASP A 188 -16.60 -12.73 -17.29
C ASP A 188 -17.89 -12.10 -17.88
N PRO A 189 -18.61 -12.78 -18.79
CA PRO A 189 -19.77 -12.21 -19.47
C PRO A 189 -20.92 -11.86 -18.51
N ASN A 190 -21.02 -12.54 -17.37
CA ASN A 190 -22.07 -12.30 -16.38
C ASN A 190 -21.95 -10.93 -15.71
N LYS A 191 -20.73 -10.36 -15.66
CA LYS A 191 -20.49 -9.02 -15.11
C LYS A 191 -20.85 -7.91 -16.10
N TRP A 192 -20.81 -8.20 -17.40
CA TRP A 192 -21.06 -7.23 -18.47
C TRP A 192 -22.48 -7.28 -19.02
N GLU A 193 -23.31 -8.23 -18.59
CA GLU A 193 -24.68 -8.44 -19.09
C GLU A 193 -25.56 -7.19 -18.95
N SER A 194 -25.32 -6.36 -17.93
CA SER A 194 -26.04 -5.09 -17.68
C SER A 194 -25.29 -3.84 -18.13
N ALA A 195 -24.05 -3.96 -18.62
CA ALA A 195 -23.17 -2.84 -18.91
C ALA A 195 -23.17 -2.47 -20.39
N HIS A 196 -23.58 -1.24 -20.71
CA HIS A 196 -23.43 -0.69 -22.06
C HIS A 196 -21.95 -0.40 -22.32
N VAL A 197 -21.35 -1.05 -23.33
CA VAL A 197 -19.90 -0.97 -23.64
C VAL A 197 -19.44 0.49 -23.84
N GLY A 198 -20.27 1.35 -24.43
CA GLY A 198 -19.97 2.77 -24.62
C GLY A 198 -19.95 3.57 -23.32
N GLU A 199 -20.85 3.29 -22.38
CA GLU A 199 -20.86 3.94 -21.07
C GLU A 199 -19.71 3.44 -20.20
N ALA A 200 -19.44 2.13 -20.21
CA ALA A 200 -18.31 1.56 -19.49
C ALA A 200 -16.95 2.12 -19.97
N LEU A 201 -16.77 2.28 -21.29
CA LEU A 201 -15.55 2.88 -21.85
C LEU A 201 -15.43 4.36 -21.50
N SER A 202 -16.54 5.09 -21.51
CA SER A 202 -16.62 6.49 -21.06
C SER A 202 -16.25 6.62 -19.57
N LEU A 203 -16.84 5.79 -18.71
CA LEU A 203 -16.55 5.77 -17.28
C LEU A 203 -15.10 5.41 -17.01
N CYS A 204 -14.56 4.40 -17.69
CA CYS A 204 -13.16 4.02 -17.58
C CYS A 204 -12.23 5.17 -18.02
N GLY A 205 -12.52 5.83 -19.14
CA GLY A 205 -11.75 6.98 -19.62
C GLY A 205 -11.80 8.18 -18.66
N VAL A 206 -12.99 8.50 -18.14
CA VAL A 206 -13.16 9.57 -17.14
C VAL A 206 -12.43 9.23 -15.85
N LEU A 207 -12.55 8.00 -15.34
CA LEU A 207 -11.87 7.55 -14.12
C LEU A 207 -10.34 7.55 -14.29
N LEU A 208 -9.82 7.09 -15.42
CA LEU A 208 -8.39 7.09 -15.71
C LEU A 208 -7.84 8.52 -15.77
N LEU A 209 -8.53 9.42 -16.46
CA LEU A 209 -8.16 10.83 -16.50
C LEU A 209 -8.23 11.47 -15.10
N LEU A 210 -9.27 11.14 -14.33
CA LEU A 210 -9.43 11.62 -12.95
C LEU A 210 -8.28 11.18 -12.05
N LEU A 211 -7.85 9.91 -12.18
CA LEU A 211 -6.75 9.34 -11.42
C LEU A 211 -5.42 10.02 -11.75
N LEU A 212 -5.14 10.24 -13.05
CA LEU A 212 -3.94 10.96 -13.50
C LEU A 212 -3.90 12.40 -12.98
N LEU A 213 -5.04 13.11 -13.06
CA LEU A 213 -5.16 14.46 -12.52
C LEU A 213 -4.99 14.49 -11.00
N SER A 214 -5.63 13.57 -10.29
CA SER A 214 -5.53 13.47 -8.83
C SER A 214 -4.10 13.17 -8.39
N ARG A 215 -3.39 12.28 -9.10
CA ARG A 215 -1.97 12.01 -8.83
C ARG A 215 -1.11 13.25 -9.05
N ALA A 216 -1.29 13.94 -10.18
CA ALA A 216 -0.57 15.19 -10.47
C ALA A 216 -0.81 16.24 -9.38
N ALA A 217 -2.08 16.43 -9.00
CA ALA A 217 -2.49 17.39 -8.00
C ALA A 217 -2.06 17.02 -6.57
N SER A 218 -1.78 15.75 -6.27
CA SER A 218 -1.21 15.33 -4.98
C SER A 218 0.31 15.51 -4.92
N VAL A 219 1.02 15.19 -6.00
CA VAL A 219 2.50 15.11 -6.03
C VAL A 219 3.13 16.48 -6.24
N ILE A 220 2.63 17.28 -7.19
CA ILE A 220 3.21 18.59 -7.55
C ILE A 220 3.22 19.58 -6.36
N PRO A 221 2.13 19.82 -5.61
CA PRO A 221 2.14 20.80 -4.53
C PRO A 221 3.03 20.37 -3.34
N ILE A 222 3.13 19.07 -3.07
CA ILE A 222 3.98 18.57 -1.98
C ILE A 222 5.47 18.77 -2.33
N ILE A 223 5.85 18.47 -3.57
CA ILE A 223 7.24 18.66 -3.99
C ILE A 223 7.59 20.15 -4.11
N THR A 224 6.69 21.01 -4.59
CA THR A 224 6.95 22.46 -4.63
C THR A 224 7.06 23.07 -3.24
N LEU A 225 6.22 22.62 -2.29
CA LEU A 225 6.33 23.01 -0.89
C LEU A 225 7.65 22.56 -0.27
N TYR A 226 8.08 21.32 -0.55
CA TYR A 226 9.39 20.83 -0.09
C TYR A 226 10.55 21.62 -0.72
N ASN A 227 10.45 21.96 -2.02
CA ASN A 227 11.44 22.73 -2.76
C ASN A 227 11.64 24.15 -2.19
N TRP A 228 10.66 24.67 -1.45
CA TRP A 228 10.77 25.95 -0.75
C TRP A 228 11.67 25.87 0.50
N THR A 229 11.66 24.72 1.18
CA THR A 229 12.48 24.45 2.37
C THR A 229 13.81 23.76 2.09
N ALA A 230 13.98 23.20 0.89
CA ALA A 230 15.15 22.40 0.52
C ALA A 230 16.35 23.26 0.10
N GLN A 231 17.54 22.90 0.58
CA GLN A 231 18.82 23.50 0.18
C GLN A 231 19.24 23.11 -1.25
N THR A 232 18.85 21.91 -1.69
CA THR A 232 19.07 21.40 -3.05
C THR A 232 17.74 21.32 -3.78
N LYS A 233 17.56 22.18 -4.79
CA LYS A 233 16.29 22.24 -5.52
C LYS A 233 16.16 21.06 -6.47
N ILE A 234 14.98 20.44 -6.49
CA ILE A 234 14.63 19.37 -7.43
C ILE A 234 14.20 20.03 -8.75
N SER A 235 14.75 19.57 -9.87
CA SER A 235 14.43 20.11 -11.19
C SER A 235 13.00 19.77 -11.60
N THR A 236 12.35 20.63 -12.38
CA THR A 236 11.00 20.37 -12.92
C THR A 236 10.92 19.10 -13.75
N THR A 237 12.02 18.69 -14.38
CA THR A 237 12.12 17.42 -15.10
C THR A 237 12.05 16.22 -14.16
N ASP A 238 12.70 16.30 -13.00
CA ASP A 238 12.69 15.23 -12.01
C ASP A 238 11.31 15.12 -11.33
N ILE A 239 10.63 16.26 -11.14
CA ILE A 239 9.24 16.29 -10.63
C ILE A 239 8.29 15.53 -11.59
N PHE A 240 8.48 15.69 -12.90
CA PHE A 240 7.67 15.00 -13.90
C PHE A 240 7.96 13.49 -13.97
N VAL A 241 9.18 13.06 -13.65
CA VAL A 241 9.53 11.63 -13.56
C VAL A 241 8.98 10.97 -12.29
N ILE A 242 8.74 11.74 -11.23
CA ILE A 242 8.17 11.27 -9.96
C ILE A 242 6.63 11.16 -10.03
N TRP A 243 5.99 11.91 -10.93
CA TRP A 243 4.57 11.80 -11.23
C TRP A 243 4.24 10.49 -11.96
#